data_AF-A0A4Y6R192-F1
#
_entry.id   AF-A0A4Y6R192-F1
#
_cell.length_a   1.000
_cell.length_b   1.000
_cell.length_c   1.000
_cell.angle_alpha   90.00
_cell.angle_beta   90.00
_cell.angle_gamma   90.00
#
_symmetry.space_group_name_H-M   'P 1'
#
loop_
_entity.id
_entity.type
_entity.pdbx_description
1 polymer ?
#
loop_
_entity_poly.entity_id
_entity_poly.type
_entity_poly.pdbx_seq_one_letter_code
_entity_poly.pdbx_strand_id
1 'polypeptide(L)'
;MAKSIADNTDLRLKTVLHVLTEGVWSGGSLNAGEVLAEATARVPFSDHEATLLSGGIPRGHKTLTSATAKLVKAGWLVKGRSGWTITDDGMRATVAFPDADSFATALDAGTPVPADVAIPPAPAPAAAAAPAAKAAPAKKAPAKRTPAKKAADAVGKAAKAIEDAVEPVVKAVRSRKAAPTAAAKAATKAAPKAKAEAPAVETFPQPGAVAVAGDFNTILGAPENWAPQYDEAQLTLDALDQLWKISADLPAGSYTFKIALNRSWDENYGAFGTFDGPNHELHHDGGTVTIRYDHRTRDITIN
;
A
#
# COMPACT_ATOMS: atom_id res chain seq x y z
N MET A 1 27.33 -21.27 1.83
CA MET A 1 27.17 -20.91 0.41
C MET A 1 26.06 -19.88 0.35
N ALA A 2 26.28 -18.74 -0.32
CA ALA A 2 25.22 -17.75 -0.48
C ALA A 2 24.08 -18.39 -1.28
N LYS A 3 22.87 -18.41 -0.70
CA LYS A 3 21.66 -18.83 -1.41
C LYS A 3 21.47 -17.94 -2.63
N SER A 4 21.18 -18.55 -3.78
CA SER A 4 20.98 -17.83 -5.03
C SER A 4 19.76 -16.90 -4.93
N ILE A 5 19.65 -15.91 -5.81
CA ILE A 5 18.49 -15.00 -5.86
C ILE A 5 17.18 -15.77 -6.09
N ALA A 6 17.23 -16.88 -6.84
CA ALA A 6 16.09 -17.78 -7.03
C ALA A 6 15.69 -18.43 -5.69
N ASP A 7 16.68 -18.97 -4.97
CA ASP A 7 16.47 -19.63 -3.67
C ASP A 7 15.83 -18.69 -2.63
N ASN A 8 16.18 -17.40 -2.65
CA ASN A 8 15.59 -16.40 -1.75
C ASN A 8 14.16 -16.02 -2.16
N THR A 9 13.85 -16.02 -3.46
CA THR A 9 12.49 -15.76 -3.96
C THR A 9 11.56 -16.91 -3.58
N ASP A 10 11.99 -18.16 -3.76
CA ASP A 10 11.19 -19.33 -3.41
C ASP A 10 10.98 -19.45 -1.90
N LEU A 11 12.00 -19.10 -1.11
CA LEU A 11 11.84 -19.00 0.35
C LEU A 11 10.79 -17.96 0.73
N ARG A 12 10.77 -16.78 0.09
CA ARG A 12 9.73 -15.76 0.31
C ARG A 12 8.35 -16.23 -0.12
N LEU A 13 8.22 -16.93 -1.25
CA LEU A 13 6.93 -17.51 -1.69
C LEU A 13 6.39 -18.52 -0.68
N LYS A 14 7.26 -19.34 -0.11
CA LYS A 14 6.88 -20.22 0.98
C LYS A 14 6.43 -19.44 2.21
N THR A 15 7.17 -18.39 2.59
CA THR A 15 6.79 -17.51 3.70
C THR A 15 5.43 -16.84 3.46
N VAL A 16 5.09 -16.45 2.23
CA VAL A 16 3.76 -15.95 1.88
C VAL A 16 2.65 -16.94 2.28
N LEU A 17 2.83 -18.24 2.01
CA LEU A 17 1.85 -19.26 2.44
C LEU A 17 1.82 -19.44 3.96
N HIS A 18 2.95 -19.34 4.66
CA HIS A 18 2.97 -19.39 6.12
C HIS A 18 2.23 -18.20 6.75
N VAL A 19 2.44 -16.97 6.24
CA VAL A 19 1.75 -15.76 6.72
C VAL A 19 0.24 -15.89 6.52
N LEU A 20 -0.19 -16.40 5.35
CA LEU A 20 -1.61 -16.63 5.10
C LEU A 20 -2.20 -17.73 5.98
N THR A 21 -1.45 -18.81 6.22
CA THR A 21 -1.84 -19.88 7.18
C THR A 21 -2.06 -19.31 8.58
N GLU A 22 -1.17 -18.43 9.05
CA GLU A 22 -1.32 -17.74 10.34
C GLU A 22 -2.52 -16.77 10.36
N GLY A 23 -2.80 -16.11 9.23
CA GLY A 23 -4.02 -15.33 9.03
C GLY A 23 -5.29 -16.16 9.23
N VAL A 24 -5.33 -17.38 8.66
CA VAL A 24 -6.45 -18.32 8.85
C VAL A 24 -6.62 -18.68 10.33
N TRP A 25 -5.52 -18.97 11.05
CA TRP A 25 -5.59 -19.32 12.48
C TRP A 25 -6.03 -18.15 13.37
N SER A 26 -5.67 -16.93 13.00
CA SER A 26 -6.05 -15.71 13.73
C SER A 26 -7.44 -15.18 13.35
N GLY A 27 -8.08 -15.75 12.32
CA GLY A 27 -9.37 -15.29 11.79
C GLY A 27 -9.27 -13.96 11.03
N GLY A 28 -8.06 -13.49 10.73
CA GLY A 28 -7.81 -12.25 9.99
C GLY A 28 -7.63 -12.50 8.49
N SER A 29 -8.16 -11.60 7.66
CA SER A 29 -7.83 -11.54 6.23
C SER A 29 -6.77 -10.47 5.99
N LEU A 30 -5.62 -10.86 5.47
CA LEU A 30 -4.55 -9.93 5.10
C LEU A 30 -4.69 -9.51 3.62
N ASN A 31 -4.42 -8.24 3.34
CA ASN A 31 -4.33 -7.77 1.96
C ASN A 31 -2.97 -8.13 1.34
N ALA A 32 -2.85 -7.99 0.01
CA ALA A 32 -1.65 -8.37 -0.73
C ALA A 32 -0.38 -7.67 -0.21
N GLY A 33 -0.47 -6.36 0.08
CA GLY A 33 0.64 -5.56 0.57
C GLY A 33 1.13 -6.03 1.93
N GLU A 34 0.21 -6.29 2.86
CA GLU A 34 0.54 -6.80 4.21
C GLU A 34 1.22 -8.17 4.14
N VAL A 35 0.69 -9.10 3.33
CA VAL A 35 1.27 -10.44 3.18
C VAL A 35 2.69 -10.37 2.62
N LEU A 36 2.90 -9.54 1.60
CA LEU A 36 4.20 -9.36 0.97
C LEU A 36 5.19 -8.62 1.89
N ALA A 37 4.72 -7.63 2.65
CA ALA A 37 5.51 -6.90 3.63
C ALA A 37 5.97 -7.83 4.75
N GLU A 38 5.07 -8.62 5.33
CA GLU A 38 5.38 -9.60 6.38
C GLU A 38 6.33 -10.69 5.86
N ALA A 39 6.11 -11.21 4.66
CA ALA A 39 7.02 -12.19 4.05
C ALA A 39 8.42 -11.62 3.82
N THR A 40 8.52 -10.35 3.41
CA THR A 40 9.79 -9.65 3.22
C THR A 40 10.46 -9.32 4.56
N ALA A 41 9.70 -9.03 5.62
CA ALA A 41 10.24 -8.81 6.96
C ALA A 41 10.88 -10.08 7.53
N ARG A 42 10.28 -11.25 7.28
CA ARG A 42 10.81 -12.56 7.70
C ARG A 42 11.97 -13.04 6.85
N VAL A 43 11.98 -12.69 5.56
CA VAL A 43 13.05 -13.03 4.61
C VAL A 43 13.49 -11.76 3.87
N PRO A 44 14.39 -10.96 4.49
CA PRO A 44 14.82 -9.67 3.95
C PRO A 44 15.43 -9.75 2.55
N PHE A 45 15.34 -8.66 1.79
CA PHE A 45 16.03 -8.52 0.50
C PHE A 45 17.54 -8.45 0.69
N SER A 46 18.28 -9.10 -0.21
CA SER A 46 19.72 -8.85 -0.38
C SER A 46 19.96 -7.43 -0.94
N ASP A 47 21.18 -6.90 -0.83
CA ASP A 47 21.51 -5.54 -1.31
C ASP A 47 21.07 -5.30 -2.77
N HIS A 48 21.28 -6.29 -3.64
CA HIS A 48 20.87 -6.23 -5.04
C HIS A 48 19.34 -6.23 -5.21
N GLU A 49 18.62 -6.99 -4.40
CA GLU A 49 17.15 -7.04 -4.41
C GLU A 49 16.52 -5.79 -3.78
N ALA A 50 17.19 -5.20 -2.80
CA ALA A 50 16.79 -3.98 -2.11
C ALA A 50 17.00 -2.72 -2.96
N THR A 51 17.81 -2.81 -4.03
CA THR A 51 18.04 -1.71 -4.96
C THR A 51 16.72 -1.25 -5.57
N LEU A 52 16.40 0.03 -5.39
CA LEU A 52 15.18 0.66 -5.90
C LEU A 52 15.24 0.74 -7.43
N LEU A 53 14.13 0.41 -8.07
CA LEU A 53 13.91 0.68 -9.48
C LEU A 53 13.48 2.16 -9.66
N SER A 54 13.41 2.64 -10.89
CA SER A 54 12.97 4.01 -11.22
C SER A 54 11.63 4.39 -10.59
N GLY A 55 10.76 3.41 -10.35
CA GLY A 55 9.48 3.61 -9.68
C GLY A 55 9.50 3.51 -8.15
N GLY A 56 10.67 3.60 -7.49
CA GLY A 56 10.77 3.58 -6.02
C GLY A 56 10.47 2.24 -5.35
N ILE A 57 10.25 1.18 -6.13
CA ILE A 57 9.99 -0.18 -5.62
C ILE A 57 11.29 -0.99 -5.68
N PRO A 58 11.69 -1.71 -4.61
CA PRO A 58 12.82 -2.63 -4.66
C PRO A 58 12.63 -3.69 -5.74
N ARG A 59 13.70 -3.98 -6.49
CA ARG A 59 13.68 -5.02 -7.52
C ARG A 59 13.12 -6.35 -6.99
N GLY A 60 13.53 -6.76 -5.79
CA GLY A 60 13.09 -7.98 -5.14
C GLY A 60 11.59 -8.01 -4.88
N HIS A 61 10.98 -6.87 -4.54
CA HIS A 61 9.55 -6.77 -4.31
C HIS A 61 8.76 -7.00 -5.61
N LYS A 62 9.22 -6.41 -6.72
CA LYS A 62 8.62 -6.64 -8.05
C LYS A 62 8.75 -8.10 -8.48
N THR A 63 9.92 -8.70 -8.26
CA THR A 63 10.17 -10.13 -8.54
C THR A 63 9.24 -11.02 -7.70
N LEU A 64 9.14 -10.78 -6.40
CA LEU A 64 8.28 -11.55 -5.49
C LEU A 64 6.80 -11.44 -5.88
N THR A 65 6.31 -10.21 -6.09
CA THR A 65 4.92 -9.95 -6.50
C THR A 65 4.58 -10.69 -7.78
N SER A 66 5.48 -10.69 -8.76
CA SER A 66 5.31 -11.45 -10.01
C SER A 66 5.33 -12.97 -9.77
N ALA A 67 6.25 -13.45 -8.94
CA ALA A 67 6.45 -14.87 -8.65
C ALA A 67 5.25 -15.51 -7.92
N THR A 68 4.47 -14.75 -7.16
CA THR A 68 3.25 -15.27 -6.49
C THR A 68 2.20 -15.80 -7.47
N ALA A 69 2.27 -15.46 -8.76
CA ALA A 69 1.46 -16.10 -9.80
C ALA A 69 1.68 -17.63 -9.88
N LYS A 70 2.88 -18.12 -9.53
CA LYS A 70 3.16 -19.56 -9.45
C LYS A 70 2.27 -20.26 -8.41
N LEU A 71 2.08 -19.63 -7.24
CA LEU A 71 1.23 -20.16 -6.16
C LEU A 71 -0.24 -20.26 -6.59
N VAL A 72 -0.70 -19.27 -7.38
CA VAL A 72 -2.06 -19.29 -7.96
C VAL A 72 -2.19 -20.42 -8.98
N LYS A 73 -1.21 -20.58 -9.86
CA LYS A 73 -1.19 -21.65 -10.87
C LYS A 73 -1.19 -23.05 -10.23
N ALA A 74 -0.52 -23.20 -9.09
CA ALA A 74 -0.52 -24.44 -8.32
C ALA A 74 -1.82 -24.68 -7.52
N GLY A 75 -2.75 -23.72 -7.50
CA GLY A 75 -3.98 -23.81 -6.72
C GLY A 75 -3.79 -23.62 -5.21
N TRP A 76 -2.64 -23.10 -4.78
CA TRP A 76 -2.28 -22.91 -3.37
C TRP A 76 -2.70 -21.55 -2.82
N LEU A 77 -2.91 -20.58 -3.72
CA LEU A 77 -3.26 -19.20 -3.40
C LEU A 77 -4.42 -18.74 -4.29
N VAL A 78 -5.42 -18.10 -3.69
CA VAL A 78 -6.45 -17.37 -4.40
C VAL A 78 -6.25 -15.88 -4.15
N LYS A 79 -6.12 -15.11 -5.24
CA LYS A 79 -6.03 -13.65 -5.17
C LYS A 79 -7.43 -13.06 -5.39
N GLY A 80 -8.03 -12.57 -4.31
CA GLY A 80 -9.36 -11.95 -4.32
C GLY A 80 -9.29 -10.43 -4.21
N ARG A 81 -10.45 -9.79 -4.40
CA ARG A 81 -10.62 -8.33 -4.29
C ARG A 81 -10.52 -7.84 -2.84
N SER A 82 -10.92 -8.68 -1.90
CA SER A 82 -10.86 -8.45 -0.46
C SER A 82 -9.52 -8.85 0.17
N GLY A 83 -8.56 -9.36 -0.60
CA GLY A 83 -7.27 -9.83 -0.10
C GLY A 83 -6.86 -11.17 -0.68
N TRP A 84 -5.80 -11.74 -0.13
CA TRP A 84 -5.29 -13.04 -0.55
C TRP A 84 -5.78 -14.12 0.42
N THR A 85 -6.12 -15.28 -0.12
CA THR A 85 -6.62 -16.41 0.66
C THR A 85 -5.83 -17.66 0.29
N ILE A 86 -5.35 -18.39 1.29
CA ILE A 86 -4.70 -19.69 1.09
C ILE A 86 -5.76 -20.78 0.98
N THR A 87 -5.53 -21.76 0.10
CA THR A 87 -6.39 -22.95 -0.02
C THR A 87 -5.96 -24.05 0.94
N ASP A 88 -6.80 -25.06 1.15
CA ASP A 88 -6.43 -26.25 1.92
C ASP A 88 -5.16 -26.92 1.36
N ASP A 89 -5.04 -27.02 0.04
CA ASP A 89 -3.84 -27.54 -0.63
C ASP A 89 -2.62 -26.65 -0.39
N GLY A 90 -2.80 -25.32 -0.39
CA GLY A 90 -1.74 -24.39 -0.04
C GLY A 90 -1.26 -24.56 1.40
N MET A 91 -2.18 -24.75 2.35
CA MET A 91 -1.82 -25.03 3.75
C MET A 91 -1.08 -26.37 3.85
N ARG A 92 -1.54 -27.43 3.16
CA ARG A 92 -0.84 -28.73 3.11
C ARG A 92 0.54 -28.62 2.47
N ALA A 93 0.70 -27.79 1.44
CA ALA A 93 1.99 -27.58 0.77
C ALA A 93 3.06 -27.09 1.75
N THR A 94 2.68 -26.29 2.76
CA THR A 94 3.61 -25.82 3.80
C THR A 94 4.20 -26.96 4.65
N VAL A 95 3.49 -28.08 4.76
CA VAL A 95 3.89 -29.29 5.50
C VAL A 95 4.56 -30.29 4.57
N ALA A 96 3.99 -30.51 3.38
CA ALA A 96 4.47 -31.47 2.38
C ALA A 96 5.88 -31.15 1.88
N PHE A 97 6.21 -29.85 1.79
CA PHE A 97 7.50 -29.37 1.29
C PHE A 97 8.18 -28.52 2.37
N PRO A 98 8.86 -29.14 3.35
CA PRO A 98 9.37 -28.47 4.56
C PRO A 98 10.63 -27.63 4.34
N ASP A 99 11.37 -27.83 3.25
CA ASP A 99 12.51 -27.02 2.83
C ASP A 99 12.19 -26.17 1.59
N ALA A 100 13.08 -25.25 1.23
CA ALA A 100 12.87 -24.33 0.10
C ALA A 100 13.03 -25.04 -1.25
N ASP A 101 13.92 -26.03 -1.32
CA ASP A 101 14.29 -26.68 -2.58
C ASP A 101 13.20 -27.66 -3.03
N SER A 102 12.65 -28.45 -2.10
CA SER A 102 11.47 -29.31 -2.35
C SER A 102 10.24 -28.49 -2.70
N PHE A 103 10.06 -27.33 -2.05
CA PHE A 103 8.97 -26.41 -2.35
C PHE A 103 9.09 -25.83 -3.76
N ALA A 104 10.26 -25.31 -4.12
CA ALA A 104 10.53 -24.76 -5.45
C ALA A 104 10.35 -25.83 -6.54
N THR A 105 10.89 -27.03 -6.32
CA THR A 105 10.76 -28.16 -7.25
C THR A 105 9.30 -28.56 -7.46
N ALA A 106 8.51 -28.66 -6.38
CA ALA A 106 7.10 -28.98 -6.47
C ALA A 106 6.30 -27.88 -7.19
N LEU A 107 6.63 -26.62 -6.92
CA LEU A 107 5.97 -25.46 -7.52
C LEU A 107 6.26 -25.36 -9.03
N ASP A 108 7.50 -25.62 -9.44
CA ASP A 108 7.90 -25.59 -10.86
C ASP A 108 7.40 -26.81 -11.63
N ALA A 109 7.37 -28.00 -11.01
CA ALA A 109 6.81 -29.22 -11.60
C ALA A 109 5.27 -29.21 -11.66
N GLY A 110 4.61 -28.31 -10.91
CA GLY A 110 3.16 -28.33 -10.74
C GLY A 110 2.67 -29.58 -10.03
N THR A 111 3.48 -30.12 -9.11
CA THR A 111 3.17 -31.36 -8.39
C THR A 111 1.94 -31.16 -7.52
N PRO A 112 0.87 -31.97 -7.69
CA PRO A 112 -0.28 -31.94 -6.80
C PRO A 112 0.15 -32.28 -5.37
N VAL A 113 -0.35 -31.53 -4.39
CA VAL A 113 -0.07 -31.83 -2.99
C VAL A 113 -0.80 -33.13 -2.63
N PRO A 114 -0.11 -34.15 -2.09
CA PRO A 114 -0.76 -35.42 -1.76
C PRO A 114 -1.92 -35.21 -0.76
N ALA A 115 -3.08 -35.81 -1.07
CA ALA A 115 -4.31 -35.55 -0.32
C ALA A 115 -4.28 -36.10 1.12
N ASP A 116 -3.34 -36.99 1.42
CA ASP A 116 -3.07 -37.59 2.73
C ASP A 116 -2.21 -36.70 3.65
N VAL A 117 -1.59 -35.64 3.12
CA VAL A 117 -0.90 -34.65 3.95
C VAL A 117 -1.93 -33.86 4.76
N ALA A 118 -1.78 -33.88 6.08
CA ALA A 118 -2.67 -33.14 6.97
C ALA A 118 -2.50 -31.62 6.80
N ILE A 119 -3.61 -30.88 6.90
CA ILE A 119 -3.57 -29.43 7.04
C ILE A 119 -2.85 -29.10 8.37
N PRO A 120 -1.86 -28.19 8.38
CA PRO A 120 -1.16 -27.82 9.59
C PRO A 120 -2.16 -27.32 10.66
N PRO A 121 -2.18 -27.94 11.85
CA PRO A 121 -3.06 -27.50 12.91
C PRO A 121 -2.62 -26.12 13.41
N ALA A 122 -3.58 -25.31 13.86
CA ALA A 122 -3.25 -24.09 14.58
C ALA A 122 -2.35 -24.43 15.78
N PRO A 123 -1.26 -23.69 16.02
CA PRO A 123 -0.42 -23.91 17.18
C PRO A 123 -1.30 -23.81 18.42
N ALA A 124 -1.25 -24.83 19.28
CA ALA A 124 -2.01 -24.80 20.53
C ALA A 124 -1.66 -23.50 21.26
N PRO A 125 -2.64 -22.77 21.83
CA PRO A 125 -2.33 -21.61 22.65
C PRO A 125 -1.34 -22.08 23.69
N ALA A 126 -0.16 -21.46 23.72
CA ALA A 126 0.89 -21.84 24.65
C ALA A 126 0.22 -21.94 26.03
N ALA A 127 0.16 -23.15 26.59
CA ALA A 127 -0.36 -23.36 27.92
C ALA A 127 0.39 -22.37 28.79
N ALA A 128 -0.33 -21.41 29.35
CA ALA A 128 0.25 -20.37 30.19
C ALA A 128 1.15 -21.10 31.19
N ALA A 129 2.46 -20.92 31.05
CA ALA A 129 3.40 -21.46 32.01
C ALA A 129 2.94 -20.95 33.37
N ALA A 130 2.57 -21.89 34.24
CA ALA A 130 2.15 -21.58 35.60
C ALA A 130 3.17 -20.59 36.20
N PRO A 131 2.72 -19.50 36.85
CA PRO A 131 3.64 -18.49 37.35
C PRO A 131 4.59 -19.15 38.34
N ALA A 132 5.86 -19.26 37.96
CA ALA A 132 6.92 -19.67 38.85
C ALA A 132 6.89 -18.72 40.08
N ALA A 133 6.82 -19.32 41.26
CA ALA A 133 6.75 -18.62 42.53
C ALA A 133 7.86 -17.56 42.62
N LYS A 134 7.44 -16.32 42.88
CA LYS A 134 8.35 -15.19 43.13
C LYS A 134 9.18 -15.47 44.37
N ALA A 135 10.49 -15.65 44.19
CA ALA A 135 11.45 -15.43 45.27
C ALA A 135 11.51 -13.92 45.58
N ALA A 136 11.37 -13.60 46.87
CA ALA A 136 11.29 -12.24 47.38
C ALA A 136 12.62 -11.46 47.22
N PRO A 137 12.61 -10.17 46.80
CA PRO A 137 13.77 -9.32 46.91
C PRO A 137 13.85 -8.68 48.31
N ALA A 138 15.03 -8.76 48.92
CA ALA A 138 15.35 -8.09 50.18
C ALA A 138 15.41 -6.57 50.01
N LYS A 139 14.85 -5.86 50.99
CA LYS A 139 14.82 -4.39 51.11
C LYS A 139 16.21 -3.80 51.42
N LYS A 140 16.56 -2.68 50.79
CA LYS A 140 17.08 -1.48 51.48
C LYS A 140 16.94 -0.21 50.61
N ALA A 141 16.38 0.82 51.23
CA ALA A 141 16.17 2.19 50.74
C ALA A 141 17.28 3.13 51.31
N PRO A 142 17.25 4.49 51.20
CA PRO A 142 16.28 5.38 50.52
C PRO A 142 16.84 6.64 49.78
N ALA A 143 15.91 7.32 49.07
CA ALA A 143 15.80 8.78 48.80
C ALA A 143 16.76 9.42 47.79
N LYS A 144 16.31 10.27 46.84
CA LYS A 144 15.46 11.46 47.00
C LYS A 144 14.54 11.74 45.81
N ARG A 145 13.57 12.61 46.09
CA ARG A 145 12.31 12.90 45.39
C ARG A 145 12.48 13.76 44.13
N THR A 146 11.63 13.43 43.17
CA THR A 146 11.01 14.21 42.08
C THR A 146 10.71 15.70 42.40
N PRO A 147 10.48 16.60 41.40
CA PRO A 147 9.54 16.35 40.29
C PRO A 147 9.93 16.83 38.88
N ALA A 148 9.69 15.91 37.93
CA ALA A 148 9.36 16.21 36.56
C ALA A 148 8.01 16.96 36.50
N LYS A 149 8.08 18.27 36.30
CA LYS A 149 7.02 19.10 35.71
C LYS A 149 7.67 20.25 34.93
N LYS A 150 8.41 19.89 33.87
CA LYS A 150 8.97 20.82 32.88
C LYS A 150 9.29 20.05 31.58
N ALA A 151 8.24 19.49 30.97
CA ALA A 151 8.28 19.02 29.58
C ALA A 151 6.88 19.01 28.93
N ALA A 152 5.94 19.77 29.48
CA ALA A 152 4.61 20.02 28.90
C ALA A 152 4.32 21.52 28.70
N ASP A 153 5.28 22.40 29.02
CA ASP A 153 5.11 23.87 28.93
C ASP A 153 6.03 24.53 27.86
N ALA A 154 6.67 23.73 27.00
CA ALA A 154 7.53 24.24 25.92
C ALA A 154 6.90 24.19 24.51
N VAL A 155 5.69 23.61 24.36
CA VAL A 155 4.93 23.62 23.09
C VAL A 155 3.73 24.59 23.14
N GLY A 156 3.45 25.22 24.29
CA GLY A 156 2.38 26.21 24.44
C GLY A 156 2.78 27.67 24.19
N LYS A 157 4.07 27.96 23.91
CA LYS A 157 4.57 29.35 23.84
C LYS A 157 5.11 29.79 22.46
N ALA A 158 4.94 28.94 21.44
CA ALA A 158 5.22 29.28 20.04
C ALA A 158 3.93 29.45 19.20
N ALA A 159 2.76 29.54 19.84
CA ALA A 159 1.45 29.71 19.20
C ALA A 159 0.81 31.09 19.45
N LYS A 160 1.57 32.09 19.95
CA LYS A 160 1.04 33.43 20.25
C LYS A 160 2.08 34.54 20.02
N ALA A 161 2.73 34.52 18.86
CA ALA A 161 3.62 35.59 18.42
C ALA A 161 3.72 35.73 16.88
N ILE A 162 2.78 35.14 16.13
CA ILE A 162 2.65 35.36 14.67
C ILE A 162 1.17 35.65 14.37
N GLU A 163 0.55 36.47 15.21
CA GLU A 163 -0.81 37.01 15.03
C GLU A 163 -0.78 38.53 14.86
N ASP A 164 0.39 39.11 14.55
CA ASP A 164 0.58 40.56 14.33
C ASP A 164 1.47 40.82 13.10
N ALA A 165 1.08 40.28 11.94
CA ALA A 165 1.60 40.70 10.64
C ALA A 165 0.69 40.27 9.48
N VAL A 166 -0.61 40.58 9.55
CA VAL A 166 -1.49 40.54 8.38
C VAL A 166 -2.33 41.81 8.37
N GLU A 167 -1.96 42.73 7.48
CA GLU A 167 -2.74 43.86 6.94
C GLU A 167 -1.70 44.72 6.19
N PRO A 168 -1.58 44.76 4.84
CA PRO A 168 -2.70 44.99 3.92
C PRO A 168 -2.46 44.58 2.43
N VAL A 169 -2.98 43.45 1.92
CA VAL A 169 -3.10 43.24 0.43
C VAL A 169 -4.41 42.54 0.10
N VAL A 170 -5.54 43.22 0.35
CA VAL A 170 -6.89 42.82 -0.10
C VAL A 170 -7.42 43.79 -1.16
N LYS A 171 -6.54 44.45 -1.94
CA LYS A 171 -6.98 45.51 -2.86
C LYS A 171 -6.31 45.51 -4.23
N ALA A 172 -6.25 44.35 -4.88
CA ALA A 172 -6.13 44.15 -6.33
C ALA A 172 -6.20 42.64 -6.56
N VAL A 173 -7.36 42.00 -6.75
CA VAL A 173 -7.98 41.76 -8.06
C VAL A 173 -9.50 41.58 -7.83
N ARG A 174 -10.23 42.68 -7.73
CA ARG A 174 -11.71 42.72 -7.84
C ARG A 174 -12.09 43.74 -8.89
N SER A 175 -11.83 43.42 -10.14
CA SER A 175 -12.37 44.15 -11.29
C SER A 175 -12.18 43.39 -12.60
N ARG A 176 -13.14 42.50 -12.90
CA ARG A 176 -13.84 42.54 -14.19
C ARG A 176 -15.13 41.71 -14.13
N LYS A 177 -16.23 42.44 -14.22
CA LYS A 177 -17.63 42.00 -14.24
C LYS A 177 -18.06 41.76 -15.70
N ALA A 178 -18.76 40.63 -15.91
CA ALA A 178 -19.89 40.32 -16.81
C ALA A 178 -20.26 41.37 -17.89
N ALA A 179 -20.39 41.07 -19.20
CA ALA A 179 -21.40 40.28 -19.97
C ALA A 179 -21.74 41.13 -21.27
N PRO A 180 -22.60 40.76 -22.27
CA PRO A 180 -23.58 39.66 -22.35
C PRO A 180 -23.81 38.94 -23.73
N THR A 181 -24.56 37.83 -23.66
CA THR A 181 -25.57 37.20 -24.56
C THR A 181 -25.54 37.32 -26.10
N ALA A 182 -25.68 36.17 -26.78
CA ALA A 182 -26.65 35.96 -27.86
C ALA A 182 -27.02 34.47 -28.00
N ALA A 183 -28.33 34.20 -28.14
CA ALA A 183 -28.93 32.89 -28.31
C ALA A 183 -29.06 32.53 -29.80
N ALA A 184 -28.96 31.23 -30.13
CA ALA A 184 -29.59 30.66 -31.32
C ALA A 184 -29.96 29.20 -31.05
N LYS A 185 -31.28 28.95 -30.98
CA LYS A 185 -31.89 27.62 -31.06
C LYS A 185 -31.87 27.16 -32.52
N ALA A 186 -31.46 25.92 -32.77
CA ALA A 186 -31.88 25.19 -33.95
C ALA A 186 -32.09 23.72 -33.58
N ALA A 187 -33.33 23.27 -33.73
CA ALA A 187 -33.76 21.90 -33.60
C ALA A 187 -33.73 21.23 -34.99
N THR A 188 -33.14 20.04 -35.08
CA THR A 188 -33.38 19.11 -36.20
C THR A 188 -33.52 17.69 -35.65
N LYS A 189 -34.59 17.02 -36.11
CA LYS A 189 -35.04 15.68 -35.72
C LYS A 189 -34.12 14.56 -36.21
N ALA A 190 -34.20 13.47 -35.45
CA ALA A 190 -33.60 12.14 -35.51
C ALA A 190 -33.49 11.42 -36.88
N ALA A 191 -32.44 10.59 -36.97
CA ALA A 191 -32.45 9.28 -37.63
C ALA A 191 -31.68 8.27 -36.72
N PRO A 192 -32.11 7.01 -36.60
CA PRO A 192 -31.62 6.10 -35.55
C PRO A 192 -30.29 5.49 -35.97
N LYS A 193 -29.22 5.72 -35.20
CA LYS A 193 -28.02 4.88 -35.26
C LYS A 193 -28.13 3.82 -34.18
N ALA A 194 -28.07 2.57 -34.63
CA ALA A 194 -28.06 1.37 -33.82
C ALA A 194 -27.13 1.53 -32.61
N LYS A 195 -27.62 1.18 -31.42
CA LYS A 195 -26.79 0.93 -30.25
C LYS A 195 -25.87 -0.23 -30.59
N ALA A 196 -24.62 0.06 -30.94
CA ALA A 196 -23.55 -0.90 -30.75
C ALA A 196 -23.41 -1.05 -29.24
N GLU A 197 -23.88 -2.19 -28.73
CA GLU A 197 -23.65 -2.61 -27.36
C GLU A 197 -22.14 -2.80 -27.22
N ALA A 198 -21.47 -1.83 -26.61
CA ALA A 198 -20.08 -1.96 -26.22
C ALA A 198 -19.97 -3.16 -25.26
N PRO A 199 -18.92 -3.99 -25.36
CA PRO A 199 -18.74 -5.11 -24.45
C PRO A 199 -18.79 -4.56 -23.02
N ALA A 200 -19.65 -5.16 -22.19
CA ALA A 200 -19.73 -4.82 -20.78
C ALA A 200 -18.40 -5.19 -20.14
N VAL A 201 -17.52 -4.19 -19.97
CA VAL A 201 -16.29 -4.33 -19.18
C VAL A 201 -16.75 -4.61 -17.76
N GLU A 202 -16.28 -5.70 -17.16
CA GLU A 202 -16.53 -6.01 -15.76
C GLU A 202 -15.96 -4.86 -14.91
N THR A 203 -16.83 -3.96 -14.45
CA THR A 203 -16.43 -2.77 -13.68
C THR A 203 -16.23 -3.14 -12.22
N PHE A 204 -15.05 -2.86 -11.67
CA PHE A 204 -14.79 -2.98 -10.24
C PHE A 204 -15.35 -1.76 -9.51
N PRO A 205 -15.96 -1.89 -8.31
CA PRO A 205 -16.36 -0.72 -7.52
C PRO A 205 -15.16 0.21 -7.28
N GLN A 206 -15.30 1.48 -7.65
CA GLN A 206 -14.25 2.49 -7.53
C GLN A 206 -14.59 3.46 -6.39
N PRO A 207 -13.58 3.99 -5.67
CA PRO A 207 -13.79 5.07 -4.71
C PRO A 207 -14.28 6.34 -5.41
N GLY A 208 -14.90 7.24 -4.65
CA GLY A 208 -15.41 8.50 -5.20
C GLY A 208 -14.28 9.46 -5.60
N ALA A 209 -13.11 9.32 -4.99
CA ALA A 209 -11.92 10.10 -5.29
C ALA A 209 -10.65 9.37 -4.85
N VAL A 210 -9.53 9.63 -5.53
CA VAL A 210 -8.20 9.13 -5.17
C VAL A 210 -7.23 10.28 -5.27
N ALA A 211 -6.50 10.54 -4.20
CA ALA A 211 -5.50 11.60 -4.13
C ALA A 211 -4.11 11.00 -3.96
N VAL A 212 -3.11 11.60 -4.60
CA VAL A 212 -1.71 11.42 -4.24
C VAL A 212 -1.30 12.56 -3.32
N ALA A 213 -1.01 12.24 -2.06
CA ALA A 213 -0.65 13.21 -1.05
C ALA A 213 0.79 12.98 -0.60
N GLY A 214 1.64 13.97 -0.81
CA GLY A 214 3.08 13.91 -0.57
C GLY A 214 3.76 15.28 -0.59
N ASP A 215 5.09 15.25 -0.69
CA ASP A 215 5.96 16.44 -0.60
C ASP A 215 5.92 17.33 -1.85
N PHE A 216 5.28 16.89 -2.93
CA PHE A 216 5.22 17.58 -4.21
C PHE A 216 3.85 18.22 -4.51
N ASN A 217 2.85 18.12 -3.64
CA ASN A 217 1.52 18.65 -3.92
C ASN A 217 1.51 20.16 -4.17
N THR A 218 2.36 20.92 -3.48
CA THR A 218 2.55 22.35 -3.75
C THR A 218 3.15 22.62 -5.14
N ILE A 219 3.96 21.71 -5.66
CA ILE A 219 4.49 21.76 -7.05
C ILE A 219 3.36 21.51 -8.05
N LEU A 220 2.40 20.64 -7.71
CA LEU A 220 1.18 20.42 -8.51
C LEU A 220 0.20 21.61 -8.47
N GLY A 221 0.45 22.60 -7.60
CA GLY A 221 -0.39 23.77 -7.41
C GLY A 221 -1.32 23.70 -6.19
N ALA A 222 -1.24 22.65 -5.38
CA ALA A 222 -2.03 22.57 -4.15
C ALA A 222 -1.58 23.63 -3.13
N PRO A 223 -2.48 24.13 -2.26
CA PRO A 223 -2.13 25.10 -1.23
C PRO A 223 -1.11 24.61 -0.20
N GLU A 224 -1.05 23.31 0.06
CA GLU A 224 -0.12 22.69 1.01
C GLU A 224 0.24 21.25 0.61
N ASN A 225 1.34 20.74 1.17
CA ASN A 225 1.76 19.34 1.02
C ASN A 225 0.94 18.42 1.92
N TRP A 226 0.88 17.12 1.60
CA TRP A 226 0.19 16.11 2.41
C TRP A 226 -1.32 16.36 2.62
N ALA A 227 -1.97 17.00 1.65
CA ALA A 227 -3.37 17.36 1.73
C ALA A 227 -4.21 16.70 0.63
N PRO A 228 -4.85 15.55 0.92
CA PRO A 228 -5.60 14.77 -0.06
C PRO A 228 -6.95 15.38 -0.44
N GLN A 229 -7.37 16.46 0.23
CA GLN A 229 -8.64 17.14 -0.03
C GLN A 229 -8.63 18.05 -1.26
N TYR A 230 -7.45 18.48 -1.70
CA TYR A 230 -7.32 19.43 -2.81
C TYR A 230 -7.43 18.75 -4.18
N ASP A 231 -7.97 19.49 -5.15
CA ASP A 231 -8.25 18.97 -6.49
C ASP A 231 -6.96 18.69 -7.28
N GLU A 232 -5.91 19.48 -7.03
CA GLU A 232 -4.59 19.36 -7.66
C GLU A 232 -3.87 18.05 -7.31
N ALA A 233 -4.25 17.44 -6.18
CA ALA A 233 -3.74 16.15 -5.72
C ALA A 233 -4.48 14.96 -6.34
N GLN A 234 -5.62 15.18 -7.02
CA GLN A 234 -6.51 14.10 -7.42
C GLN A 234 -6.02 13.38 -8.69
N LEU A 235 -6.06 12.05 -8.64
CA LEU A 235 -5.89 11.21 -9.80
C LEU A 235 -7.20 11.18 -10.59
N THR A 236 -7.09 10.93 -11.89
CA THR A 236 -8.22 10.70 -12.78
C THR A 236 -8.38 9.20 -13.04
N LEU A 237 -9.61 8.69 -12.91
CA LEU A 237 -9.93 7.31 -13.26
C LEU A 237 -9.94 7.13 -14.78
N ASP A 238 -9.13 6.21 -15.26
CA ASP A 238 -9.25 5.62 -16.59
C ASP A 238 -10.28 4.49 -16.54
N ALA A 239 -11.46 4.72 -17.11
CA ALA A 239 -12.57 3.77 -17.03
C ALA A 239 -12.32 2.47 -17.82
N LEU A 240 -11.45 2.48 -18.84
CA LEU A 240 -11.12 1.30 -19.63
C LEU A 240 -10.14 0.40 -18.87
N ASP A 241 -9.09 1.00 -18.31
CA ASP A 241 -8.05 0.27 -17.58
C ASP A 241 -8.41 0.01 -16.11
N GLN A 242 -9.44 0.70 -15.58
CA GLN A 242 -9.81 0.72 -14.16
C GLN A 242 -8.66 1.19 -13.24
N LEU A 243 -7.79 2.07 -13.77
CA LEU A 243 -6.63 2.63 -13.08
C LEU A 243 -6.81 4.12 -12.82
N TRP A 244 -6.45 4.57 -11.63
CA TRP A 244 -6.33 5.98 -11.31
C TRP A 244 -4.95 6.48 -11.75
N LYS A 245 -4.89 7.61 -12.45
CA LYS A 245 -3.64 8.14 -13.04
C LYS A 245 -3.51 9.65 -12.78
N ILE A 246 -2.31 10.11 -12.50
CA ILE A 246 -1.92 11.52 -12.55
C ILE A 246 -0.54 11.63 -13.20
N SER A 247 -0.37 12.61 -14.08
CA SER A 247 0.92 12.92 -14.69
C SER A 247 1.31 14.33 -14.30
N ALA A 248 2.54 14.50 -13.85
CA ALA A 248 3.07 15.77 -13.38
C ALA A 248 4.52 15.94 -13.82
N ASP A 249 4.94 17.18 -14.05
CA ASP A 249 6.35 17.50 -14.23
C ASP A 249 6.95 17.81 -12.86
N LEU A 250 7.89 16.97 -12.42
CA LEU A 250 8.57 17.13 -11.13
C LEU A 250 10.05 17.45 -11.37
N PRO A 251 10.64 18.38 -10.61
CA PRO A 251 12.08 18.57 -10.56
C PRO A 251 12.82 17.30 -10.13
N ALA A 252 14.13 17.25 -10.40
CA ALA A 252 14.99 16.20 -9.88
C ALA A 252 15.02 16.26 -8.34
N GLY A 253 14.83 15.13 -7.67
CA GLY A 253 14.79 15.08 -6.22
C GLY A 253 14.27 13.75 -5.66
N SER A 254 14.22 13.71 -4.33
CA SER A 254 13.59 12.62 -3.58
C SER A 254 12.30 13.14 -2.97
N TYR A 255 11.21 12.43 -3.20
CA TYR A 255 9.88 12.78 -2.70
C TYR A 255 9.29 11.60 -1.93
N THR A 256 8.42 11.90 -0.97
CA THR A 256 7.60 10.88 -0.32
C THR A 256 6.11 11.18 -0.47
N PHE A 257 5.30 10.13 -0.60
CA PHE A 257 3.86 10.27 -0.76
C PHE A 257 3.07 9.03 -0.30
N LYS A 258 1.75 9.18 -0.24
CA LYS A 258 0.76 8.11 -0.06
C LYS A 258 -0.42 8.31 -1.00
N ILE A 259 -1.19 7.24 -1.20
CA ILE A 259 -2.50 7.30 -1.86
C ILE A 259 -3.58 7.39 -0.80
N ALA A 260 -4.45 8.39 -0.90
CA ALA A 260 -5.55 8.62 0.03
C ALA A 260 -6.88 8.53 -0.71
N LEU A 261 -7.87 7.85 -0.13
CA LEU A 261 -9.17 7.67 -0.74
C LEU A 261 -10.19 8.70 -0.25
N ASN A 262 -11.14 9.02 -1.12
CA ASN A 262 -12.31 9.85 -0.83
C ASN A 262 -11.96 11.20 -0.19
N ARG A 263 -10.84 11.82 -0.62
CA ARG A 263 -10.38 13.13 -0.15
C ARG A 263 -10.12 13.20 1.36
N SER A 264 -9.78 12.07 1.97
CA SER A 264 -9.59 11.92 3.41
C SER A 264 -8.43 10.99 3.72
N TRP A 265 -7.98 10.97 4.98
CA TRP A 265 -6.97 10.02 5.45
C TRP A 265 -7.57 8.74 6.05
N ASP A 266 -8.90 8.63 6.11
CA ASP A 266 -9.60 7.49 6.73
C ASP A 266 -9.23 6.14 6.09
N GLU A 267 -8.98 6.15 4.79
CA GLU A 267 -8.43 5.02 4.06
C GLU A 267 -7.28 5.50 3.18
N ASN A 268 -6.07 5.02 3.49
CA ASN A 268 -4.87 5.37 2.74
C ASN A 268 -3.94 4.17 2.57
N TYR A 269 -3.18 4.21 1.50
CA TYR A 269 -2.25 3.17 1.09
C TYR A 269 -0.85 3.77 0.92
N GLY A 270 0.08 3.22 1.68
CA GLY A 270 1.48 3.59 1.66
C GLY A 270 2.31 2.72 0.71
N ALA A 271 3.61 2.62 0.97
CA ALA A 271 4.53 1.72 0.29
C ALA A 271 3.93 0.30 0.18
N PHE A 272 4.06 -0.28 -1.01
CA PHE A 272 3.56 -1.62 -1.33
C PHE A 272 2.04 -1.80 -1.22
N GLY A 273 1.27 -0.70 -1.25
CA GLY A 273 -0.20 -0.79 -1.17
C GLY A 273 -0.71 -1.17 0.22
N THR A 274 0.11 -1.00 1.25
CA THR A 274 -0.23 -1.36 2.63
C THR A 274 -1.18 -0.33 3.23
N PHE A 275 -2.31 -0.78 3.78
CA PHE A 275 -3.26 0.08 4.51
C PHE A 275 -2.56 0.73 5.70
N ASP A 276 -2.67 2.05 5.83
CA ASP A 276 -1.94 2.84 6.85
C ASP A 276 -0.42 2.59 6.86
N GLY A 277 0.13 2.11 5.74
CA GLY A 277 1.53 1.69 5.65
C GLY A 277 2.54 2.84 5.67
N PRO A 278 3.84 2.52 5.58
CA PRO A 278 4.92 3.51 5.44
C PRO A 278 4.74 4.41 4.21
N ASN A 279 5.38 5.57 4.16
CA ASN A 279 5.33 6.43 2.97
C ASN A 279 6.03 5.74 1.78
N HIS A 280 5.53 5.99 0.56
CA HIS A 280 6.20 5.57 -0.65
C HIS A 280 7.31 6.56 -1.01
N GLU A 281 8.51 6.07 -1.28
CA GLU A 281 9.67 6.88 -1.68
C GLU A 281 9.78 6.91 -3.21
N LEU A 282 9.98 8.12 -3.76
CA LEU A 282 10.19 8.36 -5.17
C LEU A 282 11.50 9.12 -5.36
N HIS A 283 12.47 8.47 -6.00
CA HIS A 283 13.67 9.13 -6.51
C HIS A 283 13.45 9.45 -7.99
N HIS A 284 13.48 10.73 -8.34
CA HIS A 284 13.18 11.20 -9.67
C HIS A 284 14.33 12.03 -10.22
N ASP A 285 14.71 11.78 -11.47
CA ASP A 285 15.80 12.49 -12.15
C ASP A 285 15.33 13.82 -12.79
N GLY A 286 14.04 14.13 -12.66
CA GLY A 286 13.40 15.32 -13.22
C GLY A 286 12.61 15.03 -14.50
N GLY A 287 11.59 15.85 -14.75
CA GLY A 287 10.69 15.75 -15.90
C GLY A 287 9.34 15.11 -15.56
N THR A 288 8.66 14.61 -16.59
CA THR A 288 7.31 14.04 -16.42
C THR A 288 7.35 12.69 -15.71
N VAL A 289 6.57 12.57 -14.64
CA VAL A 289 6.28 11.32 -13.94
C VAL A 289 4.79 11.00 -14.03
N THR A 290 4.44 9.73 -14.20
CA THR A 290 3.06 9.24 -14.16
C THR A 290 2.89 8.28 -13.00
N ILE A 291 2.11 8.69 -12.00
CA ILE A 291 1.73 7.85 -10.86
C ILE A 291 0.41 7.18 -11.18
N ARG A 292 0.33 5.87 -10.96
CA ARG A 292 -0.87 5.06 -11.16
C ARG A 292 -1.21 4.26 -9.92
N TYR A 293 -2.51 4.14 -9.64
CA TYR A 293 -3.06 3.33 -8.56
C TYR A 293 -4.14 2.38 -9.10
N ASP A 294 -4.00 1.09 -8.80
CA ASP A 294 -5.02 0.06 -9.05
C ASP A 294 -5.78 -0.22 -7.75
N HIS A 295 -7.04 0.20 -7.68
CA HIS A 295 -7.85 0.01 -6.46
C HIS A 295 -8.13 -1.47 -6.15
N ARG A 296 -8.15 -2.34 -7.16
CA ARG A 296 -8.43 -3.77 -6.99
C ARG A 296 -7.29 -4.49 -6.28
N THR A 297 -6.06 -4.13 -6.59
CA THR A 297 -4.85 -4.76 -6.04
C THR A 297 -4.21 -3.92 -4.94
N ARG A 298 -4.58 -2.64 -4.83
CA ARG A 298 -3.94 -1.59 -4.03
C ARG A 298 -2.51 -1.27 -4.49
N ASP A 299 -2.15 -1.71 -5.69
CA ASP A 299 -0.80 -1.51 -6.23
C ASP A 299 -0.59 -0.06 -6.68
N ILE A 300 0.62 0.44 -6.45
CA ILE A 300 1.04 1.80 -6.81
C ILE A 300 2.22 1.65 -7.76
N THR A 301 2.10 2.20 -8.97
CA THR A 301 3.15 2.13 -9.98
C THR A 301 3.51 3.51 -10.49
N ILE A 302 4.80 3.71 -10.79
CA ILE A 302 5.35 4.99 -11.21
C ILE A 302 6.15 4.78 -12.50
N ASN A 303 5.85 5.56 -13.54
CA ASN A 303 6.45 5.48 -14.87
C ASN A 303 6.89 6.82 -15.41
#